data_AF-R6DDT2-F1
#
_entry.id   AF-R6DDT2-F1
#
_cell.length_a   1.000
_cell.length_b   1.000
_cell.length_c   1.000
_cell.angle_alpha   90.00
_cell.angle_beta   90.00
_cell.angle_gamma   90.00
#
_symmetry.space_group_name_H-M   'P 1'
#
loop_
_entity.id
_entity.type
_entity.pdbx_description
1 polymer ?
#
loop_
_entity_poly.entity_id
_entity_poly.type
_entity_poly.pdbx_seq_one_letter_code
_entity_poly.pdbx_strand_id
1 'polypeptide(L)'
;MKTKRFFSVAIVMLLCSLLLMEPISASAASYGEQNAARTAKLYLLSGAFSKKGLIKQLKFEGYTGKEAKYAVNHCGASWKEQAVKGAKAYLRSGSFSKKGLIKQLKYEGYTSKEAAYGVKKCGANWKKQAVKSAKAYLRSSSFSRSGLLNQLIYEGYTRSQAQYGVNKAYK
;
A
#
# COMPACT_ATOMS: atom_id res chain seq x y z
N MET A 1 45.70 71.11 -21.32
CA MET A 1 47.00 70.80 -20.69
C MET A 1 47.05 71.38 -19.28
N LYS A 2 46.97 70.55 -18.22
CA LYS A 2 47.44 70.78 -16.83
C LYS A 2 46.89 69.68 -15.93
N THR A 3 47.76 68.82 -15.41
CA THR A 3 47.45 67.83 -14.37
C THR A 3 47.82 68.40 -13.00
N LYS A 4 47.04 68.08 -11.96
CA LYS A 4 47.54 67.95 -10.57
C LYS A 4 46.81 66.79 -9.89
N ARG A 5 47.59 65.80 -9.43
CA ARG A 5 47.15 64.79 -8.45
C ARG A 5 47.61 65.26 -7.07
N PHE A 6 46.86 64.91 -6.03
CA PHE A 6 47.38 64.79 -4.67
C PHE A 6 46.80 63.52 -4.01
N PHE A 7 47.64 62.83 -3.24
CA PHE A 7 47.30 61.71 -2.36
C PHE A 7 47.09 62.24 -0.92
N SER A 8 46.48 61.54 0.07
CA SER A 8 45.81 60.22 0.05
C SER A 8 44.35 60.32 0.57
N VAL A 9 43.84 59.86 1.74
CA VAL A 9 44.36 59.11 2.90
C VAL A 9 43.23 58.24 3.53
N ALA A 10 43.54 57.00 3.91
CA ALA A 10 42.89 56.11 4.89
C ALA A 10 41.35 55.78 4.88
N ILE A 11 41.08 54.45 4.79
CA ILE A 11 40.21 53.62 5.66
C ILE A 11 38.69 53.91 5.77
N VAL A 12 37.87 52.97 5.26
CA VAL A 12 36.86 52.12 5.97
C VAL A 12 36.33 51.15 4.89
N MET A 13 36.76 49.89 4.84
CA MET A 13 36.25 48.73 5.59
C MET A 13 34.75 48.40 5.41
N LEU A 14 34.51 47.36 4.61
CA LEU A 14 33.51 46.29 4.82
C LEU A 14 32.04 46.69 5.07
N LEU A 15 31.18 46.39 4.07
CA LEU A 15 30.03 45.50 4.32
C LEU A 15 29.47 44.92 3.01
N CYS A 16 29.71 43.62 2.79
CA CYS A 16 29.00 42.87 1.75
C CYS A 16 27.60 42.52 2.28
N SER A 17 26.61 43.35 1.96
CA SER A 17 25.21 43.12 2.33
C SER A 17 24.60 42.01 1.46
N LEU A 18 24.94 40.77 1.83
CA LEU A 18 24.27 39.49 1.54
C LEU A 18 23.15 39.53 0.48
N LEU A 19 23.33 38.76 -0.60
CA LEU A 19 22.19 38.02 -1.12
C LEU A 19 21.66 37.14 0.01
N LEU A 20 20.43 37.37 0.45
CA LEU A 20 19.65 36.40 1.21
C LEU A 20 19.19 35.27 0.26
N MET A 21 20.16 34.51 -0.27
CA MET A 21 19.90 33.15 -0.65
C MET A 21 19.68 32.36 0.64
N GLU A 22 18.43 32.27 1.08
CA GLU A 22 18.06 31.29 2.10
C GLU A 22 18.58 29.92 1.65
N PRO A 23 19.37 29.22 2.48
CA PRO A 23 19.84 27.90 2.12
C PRO A 23 18.61 26.98 2.02
N ILE A 24 18.26 26.59 0.79
CA ILE A 24 17.23 25.58 0.53
C ILE A 24 17.73 24.27 1.15
N SER A 25 17.37 24.07 2.42
CA SER A 25 17.78 22.93 3.24
C SER A 25 16.96 21.70 2.86
N ALA A 26 17.16 21.28 1.60
CA ALA A 26 16.78 19.97 1.11
C ALA A 26 17.64 18.93 1.85
N SER A 27 17.21 18.59 3.07
CA SER A 27 17.88 17.60 3.92
C SER A 27 18.05 16.31 3.13
N ALA A 28 19.30 16.03 2.74
CA ALA A 28 19.66 14.83 2.02
C ALA A 28 19.29 13.61 2.89
N ALA A 29 18.55 12.68 2.31
CA ALA A 29 18.03 11.53 3.04
C ALA A 29 19.18 10.71 3.65
N SER A 30 19.05 10.33 4.93
CA SER A 30 20.10 9.56 5.60
C SER A 30 20.33 8.21 4.91
N TYR A 31 21.51 7.60 5.10
CA TYR A 31 21.75 6.25 4.58
C TYR A 31 20.71 5.23 5.07
N GLY A 32 20.22 5.36 6.30
CA GLY A 32 19.13 4.53 6.82
C GLY A 32 17.78 4.80 6.16
N GLU A 33 17.46 6.06 5.84
CA GLU A 33 16.26 6.45 5.09
C GLU A 33 16.28 5.92 3.65
N GLN A 34 17.44 6.00 2.98
CA GLN A 34 17.67 5.42 1.66
C GLN A 34 17.62 3.88 1.66
N ASN A 35 18.22 3.25 2.66
CA ASN A 35 18.21 1.80 2.82
C ASN A 35 16.79 1.27 3.08
N ALA A 36 16.05 1.91 3.99
CA ALA A 36 14.64 1.59 4.24
C ALA A 36 13.78 1.75 2.97
N ALA A 37 14.02 2.80 2.16
CA ALA A 37 13.33 2.98 0.88
C ALA A 37 13.66 1.87 -0.14
N ARG A 38 14.91 1.37 -0.15
CA ARG A 38 15.33 0.24 -0.99
C ARG A 38 14.69 -1.07 -0.54
N THR A 39 14.71 -1.38 0.76
CA THR A 39 14.03 -2.56 1.33
C THR A 39 12.52 -2.51 1.09
N ALA A 40 11.89 -1.34 1.25
CA ALA A 40 10.49 -1.12 0.91
C ALA A 40 10.19 -1.45 -0.56
N LYS A 41 11.06 -1.03 -1.49
CA LYS A 41 10.91 -1.34 -2.92
C LYS A 41 11.02 -2.84 -3.19
N LEU A 42 11.93 -3.56 -2.53
CA LEU A 42 12.07 -5.02 -2.67
C LEU A 42 10.80 -5.76 -2.21
N TYR A 43 10.22 -5.39 -1.07
CA TYR A 43 8.95 -5.96 -0.59
C TYR A 43 7.76 -5.73 -1.52
N LEU A 44 7.76 -4.62 -2.26
CA LEU A 44 6.71 -4.27 -3.22
C LEU A 44 6.92 -4.87 -4.63
N LEU A 45 8.08 -5.50 -4.86
CA LEU A 45 8.37 -6.36 -6.00
C LEU A 45 7.98 -7.81 -5.73
N SER A 46 8.37 -8.37 -4.57
CA SER A 46 8.06 -9.75 -4.18
C SER A 46 6.59 -9.97 -3.76
N GLY A 47 5.98 -8.97 -3.12
CA GLY A 47 4.64 -9.08 -2.52
C GLY A 47 3.74 -7.88 -2.77
N ALA A 48 2.74 -7.75 -1.90
CA ALA A 48 1.79 -6.65 -1.89
C ALA A 48 1.53 -6.20 -0.45
N PHE A 49 1.84 -4.94 -0.12
CA PHE A 49 1.69 -4.39 1.21
C PHE A 49 0.79 -3.15 1.21
N SER A 50 0.01 -2.99 2.28
CA SER A 50 -0.57 -1.70 2.63
C SER A 50 0.51 -0.76 3.17
N LYS A 51 0.28 0.56 3.10
CA LYS A 51 1.22 1.54 3.68
C LYS A 51 1.46 1.29 5.18
N LYS A 52 0.41 0.92 5.91
CA LYS A 52 0.47 0.58 7.35
C LYS A 52 1.23 -0.73 7.61
N GLY A 53 1.06 -1.73 6.74
CA GLY A 53 1.76 -3.01 6.81
C GLY A 53 3.25 -2.85 6.54
N LEU A 54 3.63 -2.09 5.51
CA LEU A 54 5.05 -1.90 5.17
C LEU A 54 5.80 -1.07 6.23
N ILE A 55 5.15 -0.06 6.84
CA ILE A 55 5.72 0.63 8.02
C ILE A 55 5.97 -0.36 9.18
N LYS A 56 5.04 -1.30 9.45
CA LYS A 56 5.23 -2.32 10.48
C LYS A 56 6.40 -3.25 10.15
N GLN A 57 6.50 -3.71 8.91
CA GLN A 57 7.55 -4.63 8.46
C GLN A 57 8.94 -4.02 8.60
N LEU A 58 9.14 -2.80 8.08
CA LEU A 58 10.42 -2.09 8.21
C LEU A 58 10.79 -1.83 9.68
N LYS A 59 9.82 -1.51 10.53
CA LYS A 59 10.04 -1.37 11.98
C LYS A 59 10.39 -2.67 12.69
N PHE A 60 9.93 -3.83 12.19
CA PHE A 60 10.30 -5.15 12.71
C PHE A 60 11.74 -5.51 12.32
N GLU A 61 12.21 -5.05 11.15
CA GLU A 61 13.60 -5.14 10.68
C GLU A 61 14.54 -4.09 11.31
N GLY A 62 14.11 -3.40 12.37
CA GLY A 62 14.96 -2.46 13.12
C GLY A 62 15.03 -1.03 12.57
N TYR A 63 14.44 -0.73 11.41
CA TYR A 63 14.39 0.65 10.92
C TYR A 63 13.56 1.54 11.86
N THR A 64 14.04 2.75 12.11
CA THR A 64 13.37 3.69 13.01
C THR A 64 11.99 4.11 12.50
N GLY A 65 11.16 4.64 13.40
CA GLY A 65 9.88 5.24 13.05
C GLY A 65 9.96 6.45 12.10
N LYS A 66 11.15 7.05 11.91
CA LYS A 66 11.40 8.09 10.88
C LYS A 66 11.68 7.44 9.53
N GLU A 67 12.64 6.51 9.48
CA GLU A 67 13.07 5.83 8.26
C GLU A 67 11.94 5.00 7.63
N ALA A 68 11.18 4.26 8.43
CA ALA A 68 10.02 3.52 7.93
C ALA A 68 8.93 4.42 7.33
N LYS A 69 8.74 5.65 7.86
CA LYS A 69 7.83 6.66 7.29
C LYS A 69 8.41 7.28 6.01
N TYR A 70 9.70 7.61 6.01
CA TYR A 70 10.41 8.13 4.84
C TYR A 70 10.32 7.12 3.69
N ALA A 71 10.65 5.85 3.94
CA ALA A 71 10.66 4.78 2.97
C ALA A 71 9.33 4.63 2.23
N VAL A 72 8.20 4.57 2.94
CA VAL A 72 6.88 4.45 2.31
C VAL A 72 6.38 5.75 1.65
N ASN A 73 7.06 6.89 1.84
CA ASN A 73 6.79 8.10 1.07
C ASN A 73 7.60 8.13 -0.24
N HIS A 74 8.80 7.55 -0.25
CA HIS A 74 9.76 7.69 -1.37
C HIS A 74 9.97 6.41 -2.21
N CYS A 75 9.44 5.25 -1.81
CA CYS A 75 9.58 3.99 -2.57
C CYS A 75 8.77 3.90 -3.89
N GLY A 76 8.07 4.96 -4.30
CA GLY A 76 7.30 5.01 -5.56
C GLY A 76 6.00 4.20 -5.58
N ALA A 77 5.45 3.85 -4.40
CA ALA A 77 4.31 2.94 -4.30
C ALA A 77 2.96 3.57 -4.65
N SER A 78 2.28 3.05 -5.68
CA SER A 78 0.83 3.25 -5.87
C SER A 78 0.04 2.32 -4.95
N TRP A 79 -0.40 2.82 -3.80
CA TRP A 79 -1.12 2.05 -2.78
C TRP A 79 -2.45 1.44 -3.26
N LYS A 80 -3.11 2.09 -4.23
CA LYS A 80 -4.28 1.56 -4.93
C LYS A 80 -3.94 0.30 -5.74
N GLU A 81 -2.83 0.30 -6.47
CA GLU A 81 -2.42 -0.87 -7.25
C GLU A 81 -1.79 -1.97 -6.37
N GLN A 82 -1.19 -1.62 -5.22
CA GLN A 82 -0.84 -2.60 -4.20
C GLN A 82 -2.08 -3.31 -3.64
N ALA A 83 -3.18 -2.59 -3.39
CA ALA A 83 -4.45 -3.21 -3.03
C ALA A 83 -5.04 -4.10 -4.16
N VAL A 84 -4.77 -3.80 -5.44
CA VAL A 84 -5.09 -4.70 -6.57
C VAL A 84 -4.22 -5.96 -6.55
N LYS A 85 -2.90 -5.83 -6.31
CA LYS A 85 -1.99 -6.99 -6.16
C LYS A 85 -2.42 -7.89 -5.00
N GLY A 86 -2.71 -7.31 -3.83
CA GLY A 86 -3.17 -8.03 -2.64
C GLY A 86 -4.50 -8.74 -2.87
N ALA A 87 -5.49 -8.05 -3.44
CA ALA A 87 -6.76 -8.66 -3.83
C ALA A 87 -6.58 -9.84 -4.79
N LYS A 88 -5.67 -9.73 -5.76
CA LYS A 88 -5.33 -10.83 -6.68
C LYS A 88 -4.61 -11.99 -5.97
N ALA A 89 -3.76 -11.72 -4.97
CA ALA A 89 -3.05 -12.74 -4.20
C ALA A 89 -4.02 -13.64 -3.41
N TYR A 90 -4.92 -13.05 -2.61
CA TYR A 90 -5.93 -13.80 -1.85
C TYR A 90 -6.85 -14.66 -2.72
N LEU A 91 -7.13 -14.23 -3.96
CA LEU A 91 -7.98 -14.98 -4.89
C LEU A 91 -7.24 -16.05 -5.70
N ARG A 92 -5.89 -16.11 -5.59
CA ARG A 92 -5.06 -17.26 -5.98
C ARG A 92 -5.04 -18.31 -4.87
N SER A 93 -4.71 -17.92 -3.64
CA SER A 93 -4.59 -18.84 -2.50
C SER A 93 -5.92 -19.38 -1.98
N GLY A 94 -7.02 -18.63 -2.12
CA GLY A 94 -8.34 -19.04 -1.66
C GLY A 94 -9.50 -18.50 -2.51
N SER A 95 -10.64 -18.30 -1.84
CA SER A 95 -11.86 -17.73 -2.41
C SER A 95 -12.57 -16.85 -1.39
N PHE A 96 -12.97 -15.65 -1.82
CA PHE A 96 -13.59 -14.65 -0.97
C PHE A 96 -14.83 -14.06 -1.64
N SER A 97 -15.83 -13.73 -0.82
CA SER A 97 -16.88 -12.80 -1.24
C SER A 97 -16.32 -11.39 -1.45
N LYS A 98 -17.03 -10.56 -2.23
CA LYS A 98 -16.66 -9.16 -2.43
C LYS A 98 -16.59 -8.39 -1.10
N LYS A 99 -17.51 -8.67 -0.16
CA LYS A 99 -17.52 -8.04 1.17
C LYS A 99 -16.38 -8.55 2.04
N GLY A 100 -16.13 -9.87 2.04
CA GLY A 100 -15.05 -10.52 2.79
C GLY A 100 -13.67 -10.00 2.38
N LEU A 101 -13.38 -9.91 1.09
CA LEU A 101 -12.08 -9.43 0.61
C LEU A 101 -11.83 -7.94 0.96
N ILE A 102 -12.88 -7.10 0.95
CA ILE A 102 -12.76 -5.70 1.42
C ILE A 102 -12.48 -5.65 2.92
N LYS A 103 -13.11 -6.52 3.74
CA LYS A 103 -12.79 -6.64 5.17
C LYS A 103 -11.33 -7.08 5.37
N GLN A 104 -10.86 -8.08 4.63
CA GLN A 104 -9.51 -8.62 4.74
C GLN A 104 -8.43 -7.56 4.45
N LEU A 105 -8.53 -6.84 3.34
CA LEU A 105 -7.58 -5.77 3.01
C LEU A 105 -7.63 -4.63 4.05
N LYS A 106 -8.80 -4.31 4.61
CA LYS A 106 -8.90 -3.34 5.71
C LYS A 106 -8.20 -3.82 6.99
N TYR A 107 -8.26 -5.11 7.30
CA TYR A 107 -7.55 -5.72 8.43
C TYR A 107 -6.02 -5.63 8.23
N GLU A 108 -5.53 -5.88 7.01
CA GLU A 108 -4.13 -5.66 6.62
C GLU A 108 -3.69 -4.18 6.62
N GLY A 109 -4.61 -3.25 6.90
CA GLY A 109 -4.31 -1.82 7.03
C GLY A 109 -4.31 -1.04 5.72
N TYR A 110 -4.87 -1.57 4.63
CA TYR A 110 -5.26 -0.73 3.49
C TYR A 110 -6.43 0.17 3.91
N THR A 111 -6.47 1.41 3.42
CA THR A 111 -7.61 2.31 3.69
C THR A 111 -8.90 1.76 3.07
N SER A 112 -10.06 2.18 3.57
CA SER A 112 -11.36 1.81 2.97
C SER A 112 -11.46 2.17 1.48
N LYS A 113 -10.80 3.25 1.03
CA LYS A 113 -10.76 3.68 -0.38
C LYS A 113 -9.87 2.76 -1.24
N GLU A 114 -8.69 2.37 -0.73
CA GLU A 114 -7.78 1.43 -1.42
C GLU A 114 -8.35 0.01 -1.47
N ALA A 115 -8.85 -0.52 -0.35
CA ALA A 115 -9.46 -1.85 -0.30
C ALA A 115 -10.66 -1.97 -1.27
N ALA A 116 -11.54 -0.97 -1.31
CA ALA A 116 -12.66 -0.94 -2.25
C ALA A 116 -12.21 -0.82 -3.70
N TYR A 117 -11.16 -0.02 -3.99
CA TYR A 117 -10.58 0.08 -5.33
C TYR A 117 -9.92 -1.23 -5.77
N GLY A 118 -9.07 -1.82 -4.92
CA GLY A 118 -8.37 -3.09 -5.16
C GLY A 118 -9.36 -4.21 -5.52
N VAL A 119 -10.42 -4.35 -4.72
CA VAL A 119 -11.48 -5.33 -4.98
C VAL A 119 -12.33 -4.99 -6.20
N LYS A 120 -12.55 -3.71 -6.53
CA LYS A 120 -13.22 -3.31 -7.79
C LYS A 120 -12.37 -3.63 -9.04
N LYS A 121 -11.04 -3.55 -8.95
CA LYS A 121 -10.09 -3.66 -10.08
C LYS A 121 -9.38 -5.02 -10.17
N CYS A 122 -9.56 -5.93 -9.21
CA CYS A 122 -8.91 -7.25 -9.22
C CYS A 122 -9.35 -8.21 -10.34
N GLY A 123 -10.49 -7.95 -11.01
CA GLY A 123 -11.02 -8.77 -12.11
C GLY A 123 -11.81 -10.01 -11.68
N ALA A 124 -12.21 -10.11 -10.41
CA ALA A 124 -12.85 -11.32 -9.87
C ALA A 124 -14.29 -11.55 -10.34
N ASN A 125 -14.56 -12.73 -10.90
CA ASN A 125 -15.92 -13.24 -11.08
C ASN A 125 -16.46 -13.79 -9.75
N TRP A 126 -17.32 -13.02 -9.09
CA TRP A 126 -17.87 -13.36 -7.76
C TRP A 126 -18.74 -14.62 -7.73
N LYS A 127 -19.38 -15.00 -8.85
CA LYS A 127 -20.08 -16.30 -8.96
C LYS A 127 -19.06 -17.45 -8.97
N LYS A 128 -17.94 -17.32 -9.72
CA LYS A 128 -16.84 -18.32 -9.72
C LYS A 128 -16.18 -18.45 -8.34
N GLN A 129 -16.06 -17.35 -7.58
CA GLN A 129 -15.57 -17.40 -6.20
C GLN A 129 -16.56 -18.12 -5.26
N ALA A 130 -17.87 -17.89 -5.38
CA ALA A 130 -18.87 -18.64 -4.60
C ALA A 130 -18.83 -20.16 -4.88
N VAL A 131 -18.60 -20.58 -6.14
CA VAL A 131 -18.38 -21.99 -6.47
C VAL A 131 -17.11 -22.53 -5.81
N LYS A 132 -16.00 -21.77 -5.81
CA LYS A 132 -14.78 -22.15 -5.08
C LYS A 132 -15.04 -22.33 -3.58
N SER A 133 -15.67 -21.35 -2.90
CA SER A 133 -15.97 -21.46 -1.46
C SER A 133 -16.86 -22.68 -1.17
N ALA A 134 -17.92 -22.88 -1.96
CA ALA A 134 -18.82 -24.03 -1.77
C ALA A 134 -18.10 -25.39 -1.97
N LYS A 135 -17.26 -25.52 -3.01
CA LYS A 135 -16.42 -26.73 -3.21
C LYS A 135 -15.23 -26.82 -2.25
N ALA A 136 -14.87 -25.77 -1.52
CA ALA A 136 -13.90 -25.85 -0.42
C ALA A 136 -14.54 -26.47 0.82
N TYR A 137 -15.66 -25.91 1.28
CA TYR A 137 -16.40 -26.45 2.44
C TYR A 137 -16.80 -27.91 2.27
N LEU A 138 -17.35 -28.31 1.12
CA LEU A 138 -17.75 -29.71 0.87
C LEU A 138 -16.58 -30.70 0.78
N ARG A 139 -15.32 -30.23 0.77
CA ARG A 139 -14.13 -31.10 0.87
C ARG A 139 -13.53 -31.15 2.28
N SER A 140 -13.88 -30.20 3.16
CA SER A 140 -13.41 -30.17 4.55
C SER A 140 -14.47 -30.63 5.56
N SER A 141 -15.76 -30.56 5.21
CA SER A 141 -16.86 -30.77 6.16
C SER A 141 -18.17 -31.12 5.44
N SER A 142 -18.97 -31.99 6.06
CA SER A 142 -20.35 -32.25 5.62
C SER A 142 -21.23 -31.02 5.83
N PHE A 143 -21.97 -30.61 4.80
CA PHE A 143 -22.96 -29.54 4.87
C PHE A 143 -24.29 -29.97 4.22
N SER A 144 -25.40 -29.45 4.75
CA SER A 144 -26.68 -29.44 4.04
C SER A 144 -26.72 -28.28 3.01
N ARG A 145 -27.55 -28.40 1.96
CA ARG A 145 -27.64 -27.36 0.90
C ARG A 145 -28.05 -26.00 1.46
N SER A 146 -28.95 -25.98 2.46
CA SER A 146 -29.40 -24.78 3.17
C SER A 146 -28.32 -24.24 4.11
N GLY A 147 -27.60 -25.11 4.83
CA GLY A 147 -26.46 -24.72 5.66
C GLY A 147 -25.37 -24.03 4.84
N LEU A 148 -24.96 -24.61 3.71
CA LEU A 148 -23.92 -24.03 2.85
C LEU A 148 -24.38 -22.72 2.18
N LEU A 149 -25.67 -22.61 1.83
CA LEU A 149 -26.25 -21.36 1.34
C LEU A 149 -26.14 -20.25 2.38
N ASN A 150 -26.53 -20.54 3.63
CA ASN A 150 -26.49 -19.58 4.74
C ASN A 150 -25.04 -19.19 5.10
N GLN A 151 -24.12 -20.16 5.12
CA GLN A 151 -22.69 -19.95 5.35
C GLN A 151 -22.07 -18.95 4.35
N LEU A 152 -22.30 -19.15 3.05
CA LEU A 152 -21.81 -18.22 2.03
C LEU A 152 -22.48 -16.83 2.11
N ILE A 153 -23.74 -16.74 2.55
CA ILE A 153 -24.41 -15.46 2.80
C ILE A 153 -23.77 -14.74 4.01
N TYR A 154 -23.43 -15.45 5.08
CA TYR A 154 -22.73 -14.94 6.25
C TYR A 154 -21.32 -14.41 5.90
N GLU A 155 -20.57 -15.13 5.06
CA GLU A 155 -19.31 -14.66 4.44
C GLU A 155 -19.48 -13.40 3.56
N GLY A 156 -20.72 -13.02 3.25
CA GLY A 156 -21.05 -11.78 2.53
C GLY A 156 -21.13 -11.91 1.01
N TYR A 157 -21.29 -13.13 0.47
CA TYR A 157 -21.79 -13.31 -0.90
C TYR A 157 -23.25 -12.82 -0.97
N THR A 158 -23.70 -12.37 -2.14
CA THR A 158 -25.14 -12.11 -2.32
C THR A 158 -25.91 -13.43 -2.41
N ARG A 159 -27.20 -13.46 -2.05
CA ARG A 159 -28.04 -14.68 -2.13
C ARG A 159 -27.98 -15.35 -3.51
N SER A 160 -27.95 -14.56 -4.59
CA SER A 160 -27.77 -15.06 -5.98
C SER A 160 -26.39 -15.67 -6.23
N GLN A 161 -25.31 -15.11 -5.67
CA GLN A 161 -23.96 -15.68 -5.76
C GLN A 161 -23.85 -16.98 -4.96
N ALA A 162 -24.33 -16.98 -3.71
CA ALA A 162 -24.31 -18.14 -2.84
C ALA A 162 -25.14 -19.30 -3.41
N GLN A 163 -26.37 -19.03 -3.89
CA GLN A 163 -27.22 -20.04 -4.53
C GLN A 163 -26.57 -20.62 -5.79
N TYR A 164 -25.92 -19.80 -6.62
CA TYR A 164 -25.17 -20.26 -7.79
C TYR A 164 -23.96 -21.13 -7.37
N GLY A 165 -23.25 -20.73 -6.31
CA GLY A 165 -22.15 -21.49 -5.71
C GLY A 165 -22.60 -22.89 -5.30
N VAL A 166 -23.60 -22.98 -4.42
CA VAL A 166 -24.22 -24.23 -3.94
C VAL A 166 -24.72 -25.09 -5.11
N ASN A 167 -25.48 -24.52 -6.04
CA ASN A 167 -26.07 -25.28 -7.16
C ASN A 167 -25.04 -25.80 -8.20
N LYS A 168 -23.80 -25.31 -8.15
CA LYS A 168 -22.65 -25.82 -8.93
C LYS A 168 -21.64 -26.61 -8.08
N ALA A 169 -21.86 -26.72 -6.77
CA ALA A 169 -21.01 -27.47 -5.84
C ALA A 169 -21.58 -28.85 -5.52
N TYR A 170 -22.91 -28.97 -5.41
CA TYR A 170 -23.65 -30.24 -5.39
C TYR A 170 -23.93 -30.76 -6.80
N LYS A 171 -22.88 -30.74 -7.64
CA LYS A 171 -22.76 -31.31 -9.00
C LYS A 171 -21.29 -31.66 -9.24
#